data_AF-A0A2C9M5T2-F1
#
_entry.id   AF-A0A2C9M5T2-F1
#
_cell.length_a   1.000
_cell.length_b   1.000
_cell.length_c   1.000
_cell.angle_alpha   90.00
_cell.angle_beta   90.00
_cell.angle_gamma   90.00
#
_symmetry.space_group_name_H-M   'P 1'
#
loop_
_entity.id
_entity.type
_entity.pdbx_description
1 polymer ?
#
loop_
_entity_poly.entity_id
_entity_poly.type
_entity_poly.pdbx_seq_one_letter_code
_entity_poly.pdbx_strand_id
1 'polypeptide(L)'
;YVLNPTFSDAMIRKLDKNPKLSRAYDGTTYLPGIVGLNNIKANDYCNVVLQAPATILLCHANKGTCLYEALTSLSHVGPLRNYFLKEDNYKHIKRPPGDISFLLVQRFGELIRKLWNPCNFKAHVSPHEMLQAVVLCSKKKFQITVQGDPIDFLSWFLNAMHSALNGTKKLSSSIINKTFRGKMLVYSRKFPNAELSDAEKAKLSLEEEYQEQVADMPWLYLTCDLPPPPLYPDESRENIIPQ
;
A
#
# COMPACT_ATOMS: atom_id res chain seq x y z
N TYR A 1 -20.58 6.53 -19.04
CA TYR A 1 -19.46 5.59 -18.88
C TYR A 1 -18.13 6.26 -18.56
N VAL A 2 -17.69 7.34 -19.23
CA VAL A 2 -16.35 7.90 -18.95
C VAL A 2 -16.30 8.86 -17.74
N LEU A 3 -17.34 9.67 -17.53
CA LEU A 3 -17.37 10.64 -16.43
C LEU A 3 -17.52 9.98 -15.05
N ASN A 4 -18.38 8.96 -14.96
CA ASN A 4 -18.57 8.12 -13.78
C ASN A 4 -18.68 6.65 -14.22
N PRO A 5 -17.57 5.90 -14.29
CA PRO A 5 -17.59 4.50 -14.66
C PRO A 5 -18.35 3.67 -13.63
N THR A 6 -19.21 2.76 -14.06
CA THR A 6 -19.96 1.87 -13.17
C THR A 6 -19.60 0.41 -13.46
N PHE A 7 -19.52 -0.41 -12.41
CA PHE A 7 -19.10 -1.80 -12.49
C PHE A 7 -20.17 -2.72 -11.88
N SER A 8 -20.66 -3.66 -12.67
CA SER A 8 -21.55 -4.73 -12.18
C SER A 8 -20.76 -5.85 -11.51
N ASP A 9 -21.40 -6.66 -10.66
CA ASP A 9 -20.76 -7.83 -10.04
C ASP A 9 -20.16 -8.81 -11.05
N ALA A 10 -20.86 -9.02 -12.16
CA ALA A 10 -20.40 -9.89 -13.23
C ALA A 10 -19.15 -9.33 -13.92
N MET A 11 -19.06 -8.00 -14.09
CA MET A 11 -17.87 -7.33 -14.62
C MET A 11 -16.72 -7.45 -13.64
N ILE A 12 -16.95 -7.20 -12.35
CA ILE A 12 -15.90 -7.24 -11.31
C ILE A 12 -15.24 -8.62 -11.25
N ARG A 13 -16.03 -9.71 -11.28
CA ARG A 13 -15.49 -11.09 -11.28
C ARG A 13 -14.68 -11.44 -12.53
N LYS A 14 -14.90 -10.73 -13.63
CA LYS A 14 -14.20 -10.93 -14.90
C LYS A 14 -12.94 -10.07 -15.04
N LEU A 15 -12.77 -9.02 -14.22
CA LEU A 15 -11.63 -8.10 -14.32
C LEU A 15 -10.29 -8.82 -14.18
N ASP A 16 -10.18 -9.76 -13.23
CA ASP A 16 -8.94 -10.51 -13.00
C ASP A 16 -8.63 -11.54 -14.09
N LYS A 17 -9.63 -11.92 -14.88
CA LYS A 17 -9.53 -13.01 -15.87
C LYS A 17 -9.47 -12.52 -17.31
N ASN A 18 -9.48 -11.21 -17.52
CA ASN A 18 -9.58 -10.63 -18.85
C ASN A 18 -8.22 -10.11 -19.34
N PRO A 19 -7.49 -10.88 -20.18
CA PRO A 19 -6.23 -10.43 -20.77
C PRO A 19 -6.44 -9.45 -21.94
N LYS A 20 -7.69 -9.12 -22.29
CA LYS A 20 -7.99 -8.31 -23.48
C LYS A 20 -7.60 -6.85 -23.25
N LEU A 21 -6.75 -6.34 -24.14
CA LEU A 21 -6.44 -4.92 -24.23
C LEU A 21 -7.70 -4.12 -24.58
N SER A 22 -7.89 -3.03 -23.86
CA SER A 22 -8.88 -2.00 -24.15
C SER A 22 -8.28 -0.95 -25.08
N ARG A 23 -9.10 -0.32 -25.91
CA ARG A 23 -8.67 0.72 -26.83
C ARG A 23 -9.26 2.05 -26.41
N ALA A 24 -8.40 3.03 -26.17
CA ALA A 24 -8.80 4.40 -25.92
C ALA A 24 -9.28 5.07 -27.21
N TYR A 25 -9.97 6.21 -27.08
CA TYR A 25 -10.50 6.96 -28.22
C TYR A 25 -9.39 7.52 -29.13
N ASP A 26 -8.23 7.84 -28.56
CA ASP A 26 -7.01 8.24 -29.30
C ASP A 26 -6.37 7.09 -30.10
N GLY A 27 -6.94 5.88 -30.02
CA GLY A 27 -6.45 4.68 -30.70
C GLY A 27 -5.41 3.88 -29.91
N THR A 28 -4.96 4.39 -28.75
CA THR A 28 -3.95 3.76 -27.89
C THR A 28 -4.54 2.54 -27.18
N THR A 29 -3.82 1.44 -27.18
CA THR A 29 -4.21 0.22 -26.46
C THR A 29 -3.66 0.23 -25.04
N TYR A 30 -4.46 -0.16 -24.06
CA TYR A 30 -4.07 -0.24 -22.65
C TYR A 30 -4.77 -1.42 -21.97
N LEU A 31 -4.22 -1.91 -20.86
CA LEU A 31 -4.91 -2.88 -20.01
C LEU A 31 -5.60 -2.13 -18.86
N PRO A 32 -6.91 -2.34 -18.62
CA PRO A 32 -7.58 -1.76 -17.45
C PRO A 32 -6.83 -2.09 -16.16
N GLY A 33 -6.62 -1.09 -15.30
CA GLY A 33 -5.77 -1.18 -14.12
C GLY A 33 -4.30 -0.82 -14.39
N ILE A 34 -3.76 -1.17 -15.56
CA ILE A 34 -2.39 -0.80 -15.99
C ILE A 34 -2.46 0.42 -16.91
N VAL A 35 -2.76 1.57 -16.32
CA VAL A 35 -2.80 2.88 -17.00
C VAL A 35 -1.97 3.88 -16.23
N GLY A 36 -1.17 4.70 -16.93
CA GLY A 36 -0.29 5.68 -16.29
C GLY A 36 -1.05 6.75 -15.51
N LEU A 37 -0.56 7.12 -14.32
CA LEU A 37 -0.99 8.32 -13.62
C LEU A 37 -0.17 9.54 -14.05
N ASN A 38 -0.85 10.66 -14.26
CA ASN A 38 -0.17 11.89 -14.64
C ASN A 38 0.75 12.39 -13.51
N ASN A 39 2.00 12.70 -13.86
CA ASN A 39 2.88 13.46 -12.99
C ASN A 39 2.57 14.96 -13.13
N ILE A 40 2.17 15.62 -12.04
CA ILE A 40 1.80 17.03 -12.06
C ILE A 40 3.00 17.91 -11.67
N LYS A 41 3.82 17.44 -10.71
CA LYS A 41 5.04 18.09 -10.22
C LYS A 41 5.96 17.04 -9.59
N ALA A 42 5.86 16.85 -8.27
CA ALA A 42 6.65 15.90 -7.50
C ALA A 42 5.71 14.96 -6.74
N ASN A 43 4.68 14.43 -7.43
CA ASN A 43 3.66 13.54 -6.87
C ASN A 43 3.91 12.06 -7.22
N ASP A 44 5.11 11.75 -7.70
CA ASP A 44 5.57 10.42 -8.06
C ASP A 44 5.48 9.44 -6.88
N TYR A 45 5.87 9.85 -5.68
CA TYR A 45 5.72 9.03 -4.46
C TYR A 45 4.26 8.62 -4.18
N CYS A 46 3.31 9.53 -4.41
CA CYS A 46 1.88 9.22 -4.30
C CYS A 46 1.42 8.30 -5.43
N ASN A 47 1.84 8.57 -6.66
CA ASN A 47 1.49 7.75 -7.82
C ASN A 47 2.01 6.32 -7.65
N VAL A 48 3.20 6.15 -7.06
CA VAL A 48 3.76 4.84 -6.72
C VAL A 48 2.85 4.12 -5.74
N VAL A 49 2.42 4.74 -4.65
CA VAL A 49 1.54 4.05 -3.69
C VAL A 49 0.13 3.77 -4.25
N LEU A 50 -0.41 4.69 -5.06
CA LEU A 50 -1.75 4.56 -5.63
C LEU A 50 -1.79 3.55 -6.79
N GLN A 51 -0.74 3.51 -7.60
CA GLN A 51 -0.69 2.79 -8.88
C GLN A 51 0.42 1.76 -8.96
N ALA A 52 1.61 1.96 -8.38
CA ALA A 52 2.79 1.17 -8.75
C ALA A 52 2.51 -0.33 -8.65
N PRO A 53 2.47 -1.02 -9.80
CA PRO A 53 2.71 -2.44 -9.81
C PRO A 53 4.18 -2.59 -9.44
N ALA A 54 4.50 -2.60 -8.15
CA ALA A 54 5.78 -3.11 -7.72
C ALA A 54 5.74 -4.60 -8.06
N THR A 55 6.19 -4.95 -9.26
CA THR A 55 6.60 -6.31 -9.60
C THR A 55 7.86 -6.55 -8.80
N ILE A 56 7.74 -6.91 -7.52
CA ILE A 56 8.85 -7.54 -6.83
C ILE A 56 8.82 -8.99 -7.31
N LEU A 57 9.64 -9.27 -8.33
CA LEU A 57 10.09 -10.62 -8.65
C LEU A 57 10.87 -11.15 -7.45
N LEU A 58 10.20 -11.69 -6.44
CA LEU A 58 10.82 -12.69 -5.58
C LEU A 58 10.82 -14.01 -6.36
N CYS A 59 11.75 -14.12 -7.31
CA CYS A 59 12.13 -15.40 -7.90
C CYS A 59 12.85 -16.23 -6.83
N HIS A 60 12.10 -16.93 -5.98
CA HIS A 60 12.67 -18.10 -5.31
C HIS A 60 12.80 -19.21 -6.37
N ALA A 61 14.03 -19.45 -6.81
CA ALA A 61 14.42 -20.57 -7.63
C ALA A 61 14.29 -21.88 -6.81
N ASN A 62 13.08 -22.44 -6.73
CA ASN A 62 12.90 -23.89 -6.72
C ASN A 62 11.44 -24.27 -6.87
N LYS A 63 11.17 -25.13 -7.87
CA LYS A 63 9.89 -25.75 -8.24
C LYS A 63 8.93 -24.84 -9.02
N GLY A 64 9.14 -24.75 -10.34
CA GLY A 64 8.13 -24.99 -11.40
C GLY A 64 6.76 -24.27 -11.39
N THR A 65 6.48 -23.39 -10.45
CA THR A 65 5.27 -22.57 -10.37
C THR A 65 5.70 -21.16 -10.04
N CYS A 66 5.94 -20.34 -11.08
CA CYS A 66 5.99 -18.90 -10.90
C CYS A 66 4.58 -18.42 -10.54
N LEU A 67 4.22 -18.46 -9.26
CA LEU A 67 3.12 -17.67 -8.74
C LEU A 67 3.62 -16.22 -8.73
N TYR A 68 3.39 -15.53 -9.85
CA TYR A 68 3.48 -14.07 -9.94
C TYR A 68 2.48 -13.47 -8.96
N GLU A 69 2.84 -13.20 -7.71
CA GLU A 69 1.97 -12.43 -6.81
C GLU A 69 2.74 -11.84 -5.62
N ALA A 70 3.44 -10.74 -5.89
CA ALA A 70 3.71 -9.69 -4.91
C ALA A 70 3.52 -8.35 -5.63
N LEU A 71 2.25 -7.98 -5.85
CA LEU A 71 1.82 -6.72 -6.47
C LEU A 71 1.34 -5.76 -5.38
N THR A 72 2.23 -4.93 -4.83
CA THR A 72 1.83 -3.87 -3.88
C THR A 72 1.46 -2.59 -4.62
N SER A 73 0.41 -2.67 -5.44
CA SER A 73 -0.37 -1.50 -5.87
C SER A 73 -1.74 -1.54 -5.19
N LEU A 74 -2.14 -0.49 -4.48
CA LEU A 74 -3.48 -0.44 -3.86
C LEU A 74 -4.60 -0.64 -4.89
N SER A 75 -4.37 -0.25 -6.15
CA SER A 75 -5.35 -0.43 -7.23
C SER A 75 -5.48 -1.87 -7.74
N HIS A 76 -4.47 -2.72 -7.54
CA HIS A 76 -4.46 -4.12 -7.98
C HIS A 76 -4.81 -5.12 -6.87
N VAL A 77 -4.87 -4.66 -5.62
CA VAL A 77 -5.30 -5.51 -4.50
C VAL A 77 -6.78 -5.85 -4.65
N GLY A 78 -7.09 -7.08 -5.09
CA GLY A 78 -8.43 -7.53 -5.49
C GLY A 78 -9.55 -7.18 -4.50
N PRO A 79 -9.43 -7.53 -3.20
CA PRO A 79 -10.45 -7.19 -2.20
C PRO A 79 -10.68 -5.68 -2.05
N LEU A 80 -9.60 -4.89 -2.02
CA LEU A 80 -9.66 -3.44 -1.90
C LEU A 80 -10.28 -2.81 -3.14
N ARG A 81 -9.76 -3.17 -4.32
CA ARG A 81 -10.25 -2.70 -5.62
C ARG A 81 -11.74 -2.98 -5.76
N ASN A 82 -12.17 -4.23 -5.54
CA ASN A 82 -13.56 -4.62 -5.72
C ASN A 82 -14.50 -3.85 -4.78
N TYR A 83 -14.03 -3.51 -3.58
CA TYR A 83 -14.76 -2.64 -2.66
C TYR A 83 -14.94 -1.23 -3.23
N PHE A 84 -13.89 -0.62 -3.78
CA PHE A 84 -13.91 0.75 -4.30
C PHE A 84 -14.52 0.90 -5.70
N LEU A 85 -14.61 -0.17 -6.48
CA LEU A 85 -15.31 -0.17 -7.78
C LEU A 85 -16.82 0.02 -7.63
N LYS A 86 -17.40 -0.32 -6.48
CA LYS A 86 -18.81 -0.08 -6.18
C LYS A 86 -18.97 1.03 -5.15
N GLU A 87 -19.56 2.14 -5.55
CA GLU A 87 -19.81 3.28 -4.66
C GLU A 87 -20.76 2.91 -3.50
N ASP A 88 -21.74 2.04 -3.75
CA ASP A 88 -22.73 1.61 -2.74
C ASP A 88 -22.10 0.98 -1.51
N ASN A 89 -20.91 0.38 -1.63
CA ASN A 89 -20.20 -0.25 -0.52
C ASN A 89 -19.82 0.75 0.58
N TYR A 90 -19.60 2.02 0.24
CA TYR A 90 -19.11 3.01 1.18
C TYR A 90 -19.94 4.30 1.22
N LYS A 91 -20.84 4.53 0.26
CA LYS A 91 -21.70 5.73 0.19
C LYS A 91 -22.58 5.92 1.43
N HIS A 92 -23.11 4.83 2.00
CA HIS A 92 -24.07 4.87 3.12
C HIS A 92 -23.42 4.93 4.50
N ILE A 93 -22.09 5.03 4.58
CA ILE A 93 -21.39 5.16 5.87
C ILE A 93 -21.80 6.48 6.52
N LYS A 94 -22.38 6.38 7.73
CA LYS A 94 -22.78 7.53 8.56
C LYS A 94 -21.53 8.32 8.96
N ARG A 95 -21.62 9.65 8.85
CA ARG A 95 -20.49 10.56 9.04
C ARG A 95 -20.85 11.67 10.01
N PRO A 96 -19.90 12.13 10.83
CA PRO A 96 -20.07 13.36 11.57
C PRO A 96 -20.09 14.56 10.59
N PRO A 97 -20.86 15.61 10.88
CA PRO A 97 -20.87 16.83 10.07
C PRO A 97 -19.47 17.47 10.09
N GLY A 98 -18.95 17.82 8.90
CA GLY A 98 -17.62 18.42 8.75
C GLY A 98 -16.46 17.43 8.58
N ASP A 99 -16.73 16.13 8.45
CA ASP A 99 -15.68 15.13 8.18
C ASP A 99 -15.07 15.28 6.77
N ILE A 100 -13.84 15.78 6.72
CA ILE A 100 -13.05 15.91 5.49
C ILE A 100 -12.42 14.58 5.07
N SER A 101 -12.22 13.64 5.99
CA SER A 101 -11.48 12.40 5.73
C SER A 101 -12.22 11.47 4.77
N PHE A 102 -13.56 11.53 4.73
CA PHE A 102 -14.34 10.76 3.77
C PHE A 102 -14.12 11.19 2.31
N LEU A 103 -13.68 12.44 2.06
CA LEU A 103 -13.33 12.88 0.71
C LEU A 103 -12.23 11.98 0.11
N LEU A 104 -11.30 11.50 0.96
CA LEU A 104 -10.26 10.55 0.59
C LEU A 104 -10.87 9.25 0.01
N VAL A 105 -11.87 8.71 0.69
CA VAL A 105 -12.58 7.47 0.29
C VAL A 105 -13.32 7.66 -1.04
N GLN A 106 -14.00 8.80 -1.20
CA GLN A 106 -14.72 9.12 -2.43
C GLN A 106 -13.78 9.28 -3.62
N ARG A 107 -12.75 10.13 -3.48
CA ARG A 107 -11.78 10.41 -4.55
C ARG A 107 -10.94 9.19 -4.89
N PHE A 108 -10.59 8.37 -3.90
CA PHE A 108 -9.92 7.10 -4.16
C PHE A 108 -10.82 6.16 -4.97
N GLY A 109 -12.09 6.01 -4.60
CA GLY A 109 -13.03 5.20 -5.37
C GLY A 109 -13.23 5.70 -6.81
N GLU A 110 -13.34 7.01 -7.02
CA GLU A 110 -13.39 7.61 -8.35
C GLU A 110 -12.11 7.31 -9.16
N LEU A 111 -10.94 7.41 -8.53
CA LEU A 111 -9.66 7.10 -9.16
C LEU A 111 -9.60 5.63 -9.57
N ILE A 112 -9.94 4.69 -8.67
CA ILE A 112 -9.97 3.25 -8.96
C ILE A 112 -10.91 2.95 -10.13
N ARG A 113 -12.11 3.55 -10.16
CA ARG A 113 -13.06 3.37 -11.27
C ARG A 113 -12.53 3.90 -12.59
N LYS A 114 -11.80 5.02 -12.60
CA LYS A 114 -11.14 5.57 -13.79
C LYS A 114 -9.97 4.69 -14.27
N LEU A 115 -9.18 4.15 -13.34
CA LEU A 115 -8.05 3.25 -13.65
C LEU A 115 -8.52 1.95 -14.32
N TRP A 116 -9.60 1.36 -13.80
CA TRP A 116 -10.15 0.10 -14.27
C TRP A 116 -11.23 0.25 -15.34
N ASN A 117 -11.45 1.46 -15.88
CA ASN A 117 -12.43 1.70 -16.93
C ASN A 117 -11.93 1.12 -18.27
N PRO A 118 -12.65 0.15 -18.88
CA PRO A 118 -12.29 -0.41 -20.18
C PRO A 118 -12.59 0.51 -21.37
N CYS A 119 -13.23 1.66 -21.13
CA CYS A 119 -13.60 2.62 -22.16
C CYS A 119 -13.11 4.03 -21.80
N ASN A 120 -11.81 4.21 -21.58
CA ASN A 120 -11.21 5.52 -21.34
C ASN A 120 -11.01 6.31 -22.64
N PHE A 121 -11.05 7.63 -22.55
CA PHE A 121 -10.70 8.50 -23.67
C PHE A 121 -9.21 8.47 -24.00
N LYS A 122 -8.36 8.30 -22.97
CA LYS A 122 -6.89 8.29 -23.06
C LYS A 122 -6.34 7.14 -22.23
N ALA A 123 -5.15 6.64 -22.57
CA ALA A 123 -4.46 5.58 -21.83
C ALA A 123 -3.78 6.04 -20.52
N HIS A 124 -4.13 7.23 -20.01
CA HIS A 124 -3.63 7.78 -18.74
C HIS A 124 -4.75 8.45 -17.96
N VAL A 125 -4.60 8.49 -16.63
CA VAL A 125 -5.57 9.08 -15.70
C VAL A 125 -4.89 10.16 -14.87
N SER A 126 -5.50 11.33 -14.75
CA SER A 126 -5.01 12.38 -13.87
C SER A 126 -5.45 12.13 -12.42
N PRO A 127 -4.52 11.99 -11.45
CA PRO A 127 -4.84 11.81 -10.03
C PRO A 127 -5.11 13.14 -9.30
N HIS A 128 -5.26 14.27 -10.01
CA HIS A 128 -5.33 15.60 -9.41
C HIS A 128 -6.35 15.73 -8.26
N GLU A 129 -7.59 15.28 -8.48
CA GLU A 129 -8.65 15.31 -7.45
C GLU A 129 -8.29 14.49 -6.20
N MET A 130 -7.66 13.33 -6.41
CA MET A 130 -7.20 12.47 -5.32
C MET A 130 -6.10 13.16 -4.52
N LEU A 131 -5.16 13.79 -5.21
CA LEU A 131 -4.05 14.47 -4.57
C LEU A 131 -4.50 15.73 -3.82
N GLN A 132 -5.48 16.46 -4.34
CA GLN A 132 -6.09 17.58 -3.60
C GLN A 132 -6.73 17.08 -2.29
N ALA A 133 -7.46 15.96 -2.33
CA ALA A 133 -8.03 15.35 -1.13
C ALA A 133 -6.95 14.91 -0.14
N VAL A 134 -5.84 14.34 -0.64
CA VAL A 134 -4.67 13.97 0.17
C VAL A 134 -4.05 15.21 0.85
N VAL A 135 -3.80 16.28 0.11
CA VAL A 135 -3.23 17.53 0.66
C VAL A 135 -4.14 18.09 1.77
N LEU A 136 -5.45 18.08 1.54
CA LEU A 136 -6.43 18.57 2.51
C LEU A 136 -6.49 17.69 3.76
N CYS A 137 -6.65 16.38 3.61
CA CYS A 137 -6.78 15.43 4.72
C CYS A 137 -5.48 15.28 5.52
N SER A 138 -4.34 15.46 4.88
CA SER A 138 -3.01 15.38 5.51
C SER A 138 -2.56 16.70 6.12
N LYS A 139 -3.39 17.76 6.08
CA LYS A 139 -3.05 19.10 6.55
C LYS A 139 -1.74 19.61 5.93
N LYS A 140 -1.57 19.41 4.62
CA LYS A 140 -0.38 19.76 3.83
C LYS A 140 0.89 18.99 4.19
N LYS A 141 0.81 17.86 4.90
CA LYS A 141 1.96 16.96 5.10
C LYS A 141 2.43 16.38 3.76
N PHE A 142 1.50 15.92 2.93
CA PHE A 142 1.79 15.37 1.60
C PHE A 142 1.37 16.37 0.52
N GLN A 143 2.35 17.08 -0.03
CA GLN A 143 2.13 18.11 -1.05
C GLN A 143 2.38 17.57 -2.46
N ILE A 144 1.74 18.19 -3.46
CA ILE A 144 1.94 17.83 -4.88
C ILE A 144 3.26 18.41 -5.41
N THR A 145 3.70 19.54 -4.84
CA THR A 145 4.87 20.31 -5.28
C THR A 145 6.18 19.80 -4.70
N VAL A 146 6.13 19.00 -3.63
CA VAL A 146 7.31 18.50 -2.92
C VAL A 146 7.23 16.98 -2.86
N GLN A 147 8.34 16.32 -3.20
CA GLN A 147 8.44 14.87 -3.13
C GLN A 147 8.43 14.44 -1.66
N GLY A 148 7.64 13.40 -1.35
CA GLY A 148 7.57 12.78 -0.04
C GLY A 148 8.07 11.34 -0.08
N ASP A 149 8.20 10.73 1.10
CA ASP A 149 8.52 9.32 1.21
C ASP A 149 7.28 8.45 0.91
N PRO A 150 7.37 7.45 0.01
CA PRO A 150 6.26 6.55 -0.32
C PRO A 150 5.77 5.70 0.85
N ILE A 151 6.66 5.24 1.74
CA ILE A 151 6.31 4.42 2.91
C ILE A 151 5.58 5.27 3.95
N ASP A 152 6.06 6.49 4.20
CA ASP A 152 5.35 7.44 5.07
C ASP A 152 3.95 7.76 4.54
N PHE A 153 3.85 7.97 3.22
CA PHE A 153 2.57 8.21 2.57
C PHE A 153 1.66 6.99 2.66
N LEU A 154 2.15 5.78 2.37
CA LEU A 154 1.39 4.53 2.48
C LEU A 154 0.86 4.32 3.90
N SER A 155 1.72 4.49 4.91
CA SER A 155 1.38 4.33 6.32
C SER A 155 0.27 5.29 6.72
N TRP A 156 0.41 6.57 6.39
CA TRP A 156 -0.63 7.55 6.63
C TRP A 156 -1.92 7.23 5.86
N PHE A 157 -1.79 6.86 4.58
CA PHE A 157 -2.92 6.65 3.69
C PHE A 157 -3.79 5.48 4.17
N LEU A 158 -3.20 4.34 4.51
CA LEU A 158 -3.94 3.18 5.02
C LEU A 158 -4.65 3.49 6.35
N ASN A 159 -3.97 4.20 7.26
CA ASN A 159 -4.54 4.59 8.55
C ASN A 159 -5.67 5.64 8.40
N ALA A 160 -5.49 6.61 7.50
CA ALA A 160 -6.50 7.62 7.18
C ALA A 160 -7.73 6.97 6.53
N MET A 161 -7.53 6.05 5.58
CA MET A 161 -8.61 5.29 4.94
C MET A 161 -9.33 4.37 5.92
N HIS A 162 -8.62 3.71 6.82
CA HIS A 162 -9.22 2.90 7.88
C HIS A 162 -10.13 3.77 8.76
N SER A 163 -9.64 4.94 9.18
CA SER A 163 -10.38 5.88 10.02
C SER A 163 -11.61 6.44 9.28
N ALA A 164 -11.45 6.86 8.03
CA ALA A 164 -12.51 7.43 7.20
C ALA A 164 -13.64 6.42 6.85
N LEU A 165 -13.36 5.12 6.94
CA LEU A 165 -14.35 4.05 6.77
C LEU A 165 -15.01 3.64 8.09
N ASN A 166 -14.89 4.45 9.16
CA ASN A 166 -15.32 4.12 10.53
C ASN A 166 -14.71 2.80 11.04
N GLY A 167 -13.46 2.55 10.65
CA GLY A 167 -12.70 1.39 11.11
C GLY A 167 -12.54 1.39 12.63
N THR A 168 -12.65 0.21 13.21
CA THR A 168 -12.43 -0.05 14.65
C THR A 168 -11.25 -0.99 14.85
N LYS A 169 -10.86 -1.21 16.10
CA LYS A 169 -9.79 -2.17 16.46
C LYS A 169 -10.06 -3.62 16.03
N LYS A 170 -11.28 -3.98 15.61
CA LYS A 170 -11.59 -5.32 15.08
C LYS A 170 -10.93 -5.55 13.72
N LEU A 171 -10.62 -6.81 13.41
CA LEU A 171 -9.96 -7.19 12.15
C LEU A 171 -10.87 -6.97 10.92
N SER A 172 -12.16 -7.23 11.05
CA SER A 172 -13.16 -7.09 9.98
C SER A 172 -13.82 -5.71 9.93
N SER A 173 -13.28 -4.72 10.65
CA SER A 173 -13.95 -3.42 10.83
C SER A 173 -13.91 -2.54 9.59
N SER A 174 -12.89 -2.69 8.75
CA SER A 174 -12.81 -2.01 7.46
C SER A 174 -12.16 -2.91 6.43
N ILE A 175 -12.36 -2.59 5.15
CA ILE A 175 -11.71 -3.31 4.04
C ILE A 175 -10.18 -3.26 4.17
N ILE A 176 -9.63 -2.17 4.73
CA ILE A 176 -8.19 -2.01 4.95
C ILE A 176 -7.69 -3.07 5.93
N ASN A 177 -8.30 -3.19 7.12
CA ASN A 177 -7.88 -4.19 8.09
C ASN A 177 -8.11 -5.62 7.59
N LYS A 178 -9.22 -5.86 6.89
CA LYS A 178 -9.49 -7.18 6.31
C LYS A 178 -8.44 -7.60 5.27
N THR A 179 -7.82 -6.63 4.59
CA THR A 179 -6.93 -6.89 3.46
C THR A 179 -5.46 -6.87 3.85
N PHE A 180 -5.03 -5.92 4.68
CA PHE A 180 -3.61 -5.66 4.97
C PHE A 180 -3.19 -6.00 6.39
N ARG A 181 -4.13 -6.13 7.33
CA ARG A 181 -3.74 -6.27 8.73
C ARG A 181 -3.29 -7.70 9.05
N GLY A 182 -2.02 -7.82 9.39
CA GLY A 182 -1.44 -9.02 9.96
C GLY A 182 -1.27 -8.93 11.47
N LYS A 183 -0.74 -10.00 12.05
CA LYS A 183 -0.30 -10.09 13.44
C LYS A 183 1.12 -10.63 13.48
N MET A 184 1.91 -10.15 14.43
CA MET A 184 3.26 -10.63 14.68
C MET A 184 3.44 -10.83 16.18
N LEU A 185 4.11 -11.90 16.54
CA LEU A 185 4.61 -12.09 17.90
C LEU A 185 6.03 -11.53 17.96
N VAL A 186 6.21 -10.49 18.76
CA VAL A 186 7.51 -9.86 18.98
C VAL A 186 8.08 -10.40 20.28
N TYR A 187 9.27 -10.98 20.17
CA TYR A 187 10.06 -11.45 21.28
C TYR A 187 11.11 -10.39 21.59
N SER A 188 11.01 -9.76 22.77
CA SER A 188 11.93 -8.71 23.19
C SER A 188 12.68 -9.14 24.43
N ARG A 189 14.00 -8.95 24.42
CA ARG A 189 14.87 -9.23 25.54
C ARG A 189 15.82 -8.06 25.74
N LYS A 190 15.87 -7.53 26.97
CA LYS A 190 16.86 -6.52 27.34
C LYS A 190 18.21 -7.20 27.56
N PHE A 191 19.28 -6.58 27.07
CA PHE A 191 20.64 -7.04 27.32
C PHE A 191 21.25 -6.25 28.50
N PRO A 192 21.90 -6.92 29.46
CA PRO A 192 22.69 -6.25 30.50
C PRO A 192 23.81 -5.41 29.89
N ASN A 193 24.25 -4.37 30.62
CA ASN A 193 25.34 -3.51 30.17
C ASN A 193 26.63 -4.33 29.91
N ALA A 194 27.30 -4.05 28.80
CA ALA A 194 28.48 -4.78 28.34
C ALA A 194 29.67 -4.65 29.32
N GLU A 195 29.75 -3.55 30.06
CA GLU A 195 30.84 -3.22 30.99
C GLU A 195 30.76 -3.93 32.35
N LEU A 196 29.64 -4.60 32.67
CA LEU A 196 29.47 -5.32 33.94
C LEU A 196 30.31 -6.60 33.99
N SER A 197 30.68 -7.03 35.19
CA SER A 197 31.36 -8.31 35.39
C SER A 197 30.44 -9.49 35.05
N ASP A 198 31.02 -10.63 34.66
CA ASP A 198 30.23 -11.82 34.27
C ASP A 198 29.33 -12.33 35.41
N ALA A 199 29.75 -12.14 36.66
CA ALA A 199 28.96 -12.48 37.83
C ALA A 199 27.72 -11.57 38.00
N GLU A 200 27.84 -10.28 37.68
CA GLU A 200 26.73 -9.33 37.72
C GLU A 200 25.78 -9.54 36.54
N LYS A 201 26.31 -9.84 35.36
CA LYS A 201 25.52 -10.23 34.17
C LYS A 201 24.68 -11.47 34.43
N ALA A 202 25.25 -12.47 35.12
CA ALA A 202 24.53 -13.69 35.49
C ALA A 202 23.39 -13.42 36.49
N LYS A 203 23.60 -12.51 37.46
CA LYS A 203 22.55 -12.09 38.40
C LYS A 203 21.42 -11.33 37.71
N LEU A 204 21.75 -10.34 36.87
CA LEU A 204 20.75 -9.55 36.14
C LEU A 204 19.96 -10.40 35.13
N SER A 205 20.59 -11.40 34.52
CA SER A 205 19.91 -12.32 33.59
C SER A 205 18.81 -13.17 34.26
N LEU A 206 18.81 -13.29 35.58
CA LEU A 206 17.77 -13.99 36.35
C LEU A 206 16.57 -13.09 36.70
N GLU A 207 16.73 -11.78 36.61
CA GLU A 207 15.65 -10.83 36.89
C GLU A 207 14.59 -10.84 35.78
N GLU A 208 13.32 -10.67 36.13
CA GLU A 208 12.19 -10.69 35.19
C GLU A 208 12.31 -9.61 34.10
N GLU A 209 13.01 -8.51 34.37
CA GLU A 209 13.24 -7.44 33.39
C GLU A 209 14.13 -7.88 32.21
N TYR A 210 15.02 -8.85 32.43
CA TYR A 210 15.96 -9.37 31.42
C TYR A 210 15.49 -10.69 30.80
N GLN A 211 14.32 -11.18 31.21
CA GLN A 211 13.63 -12.31 30.58
C GLN A 211 12.99 -11.89 29.25
N GLU A 212 12.72 -12.89 28.41
CA GLU A 212 12.06 -12.68 27.14
C GLU A 212 10.59 -12.32 27.34
N GLN A 213 10.19 -11.16 26.83
CA GLN A 213 8.81 -10.71 26.82
C GLN A 213 8.20 -10.96 25.45
N VAL A 214 6.98 -11.53 25.45
CA VAL A 214 6.23 -11.83 24.23
C VAL A 214 5.06 -10.86 24.11
N ALA A 215 4.98 -10.12 22.99
CA ALA A 215 3.88 -9.20 22.70
C ALA A 215 3.23 -9.50 21.34
N ASP A 216 1.89 -9.52 21.28
CA ASP A 216 1.13 -9.54 20.01
C ASP A 216 1.02 -8.12 19.47
N MET A 217 1.63 -7.88 18.30
CA MET A 217 1.61 -6.60 17.61
C MET A 217 0.90 -6.72 16.26
N PRO A 218 -0.20 -5.98 16.03
CA PRO A 218 -0.81 -5.88 14.71
C PRO A 218 0.01 -4.97 13.80
N TRP A 219 0.14 -5.33 12.53
CA TRP A 219 0.87 -4.56 11.52
C TRP A 219 0.04 -4.40 10.24
N LEU A 220 0.32 -3.34 9.46
CA LEU A 220 -0.29 -3.10 8.14
C LEU A 220 0.70 -3.31 6.98
N TYR A 221 1.99 -3.13 7.25
CA TYR A 221 3.10 -3.46 6.37
C TYR A 221 4.29 -3.90 7.24
N LEU A 222 5.19 -4.67 6.66
CA LEU A 222 6.42 -5.10 7.31
C LEU A 222 7.58 -4.28 6.76
N THR A 223 8.39 -3.73 7.66
CA THR A 223 9.65 -3.10 7.31
C THR A 223 10.70 -4.18 7.17
N CYS A 224 11.36 -4.23 6.02
CA CYS A 224 12.51 -5.10 5.80
C CYS A 224 13.75 -4.22 5.85
N ASP A 225 14.46 -4.29 6.97
CA ASP A 225 15.73 -3.56 7.11
C ASP A 225 16.77 -4.23 6.22
N LEU A 226 17.37 -3.45 5.33
CA LEU A 226 18.47 -3.90 4.51
C LEU A 226 19.76 -3.84 5.33
N PRO A 227 20.67 -4.83 5.18
CA PRO A 227 21.99 -4.72 5.79
C PRO A 227 22.71 -3.47 5.25
N PRO A 228 23.60 -2.86 6.04
CA PRO A 228 24.39 -1.72 5.56
C PRO A 228 25.20 -2.15 4.33
N PRO A 229 25.41 -1.24 3.35
CA PRO A 229 26.20 -1.56 2.19
C PRO A 229 27.61 -2.00 2.61
N PRO A 230 28.16 -3.07 2.01
CA PRO A 230 29.48 -3.54 2.36
C PRO A 230 30.51 -2.45 2.08
N LEU A 231 31.45 -2.26 3.02
CA LEU A 231 32.51 -1.25 2.88
C LEU A 231 33.47 -1.57 1.71
N TYR A 232 33.56 -2.84 1.30
CA TYR A 232 34.46 -3.31 0.26
C TYR A 232 33.68 -4.06 -0.83
N PRO A 233 34.07 -3.90 -2.10
CA PRO A 233 33.55 -4.73 -3.18
C PRO A 233 33.99 -6.18 -3.00
N ASP A 234 33.15 -7.11 -3.45
CA ASP A 234 33.45 -8.54 -3.45
C ASP A 234 34.73 -8.85 -4.26
N GLU A 235 35.44 -9.93 -3.91
CA GLU A 235 36.71 -10.32 -4.56
C GLU A 235 36.54 -10.49 -6.09
N SER A 236 35.34 -10.88 -6.50
CA SER A 236 34.95 -11.08 -7.90
C SER A 236 34.82 -9.76 -8.69
N ARG A 237 34.64 -8.60 -8.04
CA ARG A 237 34.38 -7.27 -8.65
C ARG A 237 33.26 -7.23 -9.72
N GLU A 238 32.49 -8.29 -9.92
CA GLU A 238 31.47 -8.35 -10.96
C GLU A 238 30.19 -7.61 -10.57
N ASN A 239 29.88 -7.52 -9.27
CA ASN A 239 28.71 -6.82 -8.76
C ASN A 239 29.09 -5.72 -7.76
N ILE A 240 28.96 -4.47 -8.21
CA ILE A 240 29.15 -3.26 -7.38
C ILE A 240 27.92 -2.99 -6.49
N ILE A 241 26.78 -3.61 -6.81
CA ILE A 241 25.50 -3.42 -6.11
C ILE A 241 25.31 -4.55 -5.08
N PRO A 242 25.11 -4.25 -3.79
CA PRO A 242 24.78 -5.26 -2.78
C PRO A 242 23.43 -5.91 -3.08
N GLN A 243 23.35 -7.23 -2.91
CA GLN A 243 22.15 -8.04 -3.14
C GLN A 243 21.35 -8.30 -1.87
#